data_AF-A0AAU0HJC9-F1
#
_entry.id   AF-A0AAU0HJC9-F1
#
_cell.length_a   1.000
_cell.length_b   1.000
_cell.length_c   1.000
_cell.angle_alpha   90.00
_cell.angle_beta   90.00
_cell.angle_gamma   90.00
#
_symmetry.space_group_name_H-M   'P 1'
#
loop_
_entity.id
_entity.type
_entity.pdbx_description
1 polymer ?
#
loop_
_entity_poly.entity_id
_entity_poly.type
_entity_poly.pdbx_seq_one_letter_code
_entity_poly.pdbx_strand_id
1 'polypeptide(L)' 'MTPEQRVLAIRNAAIAFASDHGPLSAARSGDIVAEQAVARRLFECLKAEGLAIVPSPNAEQ' A
#
# COMPACT_ATOMS: atom_id res chain seq x y z
N MET A 1 10.06 -13.82 9.00
CA MET A 1 10.23 -12.35 9.09
C MET A 1 10.11 -11.97 10.55
N THR A 2 11.12 -11.31 11.13
CA THR A 2 11.04 -10.77 12.49
C THR A 2 10.21 -9.48 12.52
N PRO A 3 9.78 -9.01 13.70
CA PRO A 3 9.07 -7.72 13.82
C PRO A 3 9.85 -6.56 13.19
N GLU A 4 11.16 -6.49 13.41
CA GLU A 4 12.03 -5.42 12.89
C GLU A 4 12.13 -5.47 11.37
N GLN A 5 12.27 -6.68 10.81
CA GLN A 5 12.27 -6.88 9.36
C GLN A 5 10.94 -6.42 8.74
N ARG A 6 9.82 -6.66 9.42
CA ARG A 6 8.50 -6.24 8.97
C ARG A 6 8.36 -4.72 8.94
N VAL A 7 8.83 -4.03 9.98
CA VAL A 7 8.84 -2.56 10.02
C VAL A 7 9.72 -1.98 8.89
N LEU A 8 10.89 -2.58 8.65
CA LEU A 8 11.78 -2.17 7.57
C LEU A 8 11.14 -2.33 6.19
N ALA A 9 10.49 -3.47 5.95
CA ALA A 9 9.75 -3.75 4.72
C ALA A 9 8.60 -2.74 4.49
N ILE A 10 7.81 -2.43 5.54
CA ILE A 10 6.75 -1.42 5.44
C ILE A 10 7.33 -0.06 5.07
N ARG A 11 8.44 0.34 5.71
CA ARG A 11 9.12 1.60 5.41
C ARG A 11 9.60 1.67 3.96
N ASN A 12 10.22 0.60 3.46
CA ASN A 12 10.70 0.54 2.08
C ASN A 12 9.56 0.61 1.07
N ALA A 13 8.47 -0.14 1.30
CA ALA A 13 7.27 -0.09 0.46
C ALA A 13 6.64 1.31 0.44
N ALA A 14 6.58 2.00 1.59
CA ALA A 14 6.06 3.36 1.68
C ALA A 14 6.93 4.37 0.92
N ILE A 15 8.26 4.24 0.98
CA ILE A 15 9.19 5.08 0.22
C ILE A 15 9.00 4.83 -1.28
N ALA A 16 9.02 3.57 -1.72
CA ALA A 16 8.86 3.22 -3.13
C ALA A 16 7.53 3.75 -3.70
N PHE A 17 6.45 3.56 -2.94
CA PHE A 17 5.14 4.06 -3.30
C PHE A 17 5.09 5.60 -3.40
N ALA A 18 5.71 6.32 -2.46
CA ALA A 18 5.78 7.78 -2.49
C ALA A 18 6.65 8.32 -3.63
N SER A 19 7.76 7.64 -3.94
CA SER A 19 8.67 7.99 -5.05
C SER A 19 7.98 7.86 -6.41
N ASP A 20 7.15 6.84 -6.61
CA ASP A 20 6.46 6.60 -7.88
C ASP A 20 5.23 7.51 -8.11
N HIS A 21 4.66 8.07 -7.05
CA HIS A 21 3.38 8.79 -7.15
C HIS A 21 3.43 10.29 -6.83
N GLY A 22 4.44 10.76 -6.10
CA GLY A 22 4.40 12.12 -5.56
C GLY A 22 3.16 12.33 -4.66
N PRO A 23 2.79 13.58 -4.32
CA PRO A 23 1.61 13.84 -3.50
C PRO A 23 0.36 13.29 -4.19
N LEU A 24 -0.35 12.38 -3.51
CA LEU A 24 -1.58 11.72 -3.96
C LEU A 24 -2.73 12.72 -4.10
N SER A 25 -2.71 13.51 -5.18
CA SER A 25 -3.83 14.41 -5.53
C SER A 25 -5.06 13.61 -5.99
N ALA A 26 -4.85 12.40 -6.50
CA ALA A 26 -5.89 11.53 -7.08
C ALA A 26 -6.82 10.88 -6.04
N ALA A 27 -6.33 10.57 -4.82
CA ALA A 27 -7.11 9.86 -3.81
C ALA A 27 -8.23 10.69 -3.17
N ARG A 28 -8.35 11.98 -3.51
CA ARG A 28 -9.32 12.92 -2.92
C ARG A 28 -10.43 13.37 -3.88
N SER A 29 -10.36 13.01 -5.15
CA SER A 29 -11.24 13.55 -6.19
C SER A 29 -12.48 12.70 -6.50
N GLY A 30 -12.68 11.57 -5.81
CA GLY A 30 -13.80 10.66 -6.06
C GLY A 30 -13.68 9.91 -7.40
N ASP A 31 -12.46 9.86 -7.96
CA ASP A 31 -12.16 9.08 -9.16
C ASP A 31 -11.86 7.64 -8.75
N ILE A 32 -12.89 6.79 -8.85
CA ILE A 32 -12.81 5.36 -8.49
C ILE A 32 -11.72 4.64 -9.29
N VAL A 33 -11.47 5.02 -10.54
CA VAL A 33 -10.43 4.39 -11.37
C VAL A 33 -9.05 4.76 -10.83
N ALA A 34 -8.86 6.03 -10.47
CA ALA A 34 -7.61 6.48 -9.89
C ALA A 34 -7.38 5.89 -8.49
N GLU A 35 -8.42 5.79 -7.66
CA GLU A 35 -8.36 5.13 -6.35
C GLU A 35 -7.98 3.65 -6.46
N GLN A 36 -8.59 2.91 -7.39
CA GLN A 36 -8.25 1.51 -7.65
C GLN A 36 -6.82 1.36 -8.18
N ALA A 37 -6.38 2.26 -9.07
CA ALA A 37 -5.00 2.25 -9.58
C ALA A 37 -3.98 2.49 -8.46
N VAL A 38 -4.26 3.42 -7.55
CA VAL A 38 -3.43 3.69 -6.36
C VAL A 38 -3.40 2.48 -5.43
N ALA A 39 -4.55 1.88 -5.12
CA ALA A 39 -4.64 0.69 -4.28
C ALA A 39 -3.88 -0.50 -4.87
N ARG A 40 -3.99 -0.72 -6.19
CA ARG A 40 -3.28 -1.78 -6.90
C ARG A 40 -1.77 -1.62 -6.79
N ARG A 41 -1.26 -0.40 -6.94
CA ARG A 41 0.19 -0.12 -6.88
C ARG A 41 0.74 -0.26 -5.47
N LEU A 42 0.01 0.22 -4.46
CA LEU A 42 0.36 -0.03 -3.06
C LEU A 42 0.48 -1.53 -2.76
N PHE A 43 -0.45 -2.33 -3.28
CA PHE A 43 -0.40 -3.78 -3.14
C PHE A 43 0.86 -4.40 -3.77
N GLU A 44 1.25 -3.97 -4.98
CA GLU A 44 2.47 -4.47 -5.62
C GLU A 44 3.75 -4.05 -4.85
N CYS A 45 3.81 -2.82 -4.31
CA CYS A 45 4.94 -2.38 -3.47
C CYS A 45 5.08 -3.22 -2.20
N LEU A 46 3.97 -3.51 -1.52
CA LEU A 46 3.96 -4.35 -0.32
C LEU A 46 4.35 -5.80 -0.64
N LYS A 47 3.83 -6.34 -1.75
CA LYS A 47 4.14 -7.69 -2.22
C LYS A 47 5.61 -7.86 -2.57
N ALA A 48 6.24 -6.85 -3.18
CA ALA A 48 7.67 -6.86 -3.50
C ALA A 48 8.55 -7.01 -2.25
N GLU A 49 8.12 -6.46 -1.11
CA GLU A 49 8.79 -6.59 0.19
C GLU A 49 8.37 -7.86 0.96
N GLY A 50 7.61 -8.76 0.32
CA GLY A 50 7.13 -10.01 0.94
C GLY A 50 5.98 -9.81 1.93
N LEU A 51 5.30 -8.66 1.91
CA LEU A 51 4.17 -8.36 2.76
C LEU A 51 2.84 -8.71 2.07
N ALA A 52 1.88 -9.20 2.87
CA ALA A 52 0.51 -9.45 2.43
C ALA A 52 -0.46 -8.52 3.18
N ILE A 53 -1.39 -7.91 2.45
CA ILE A 53 -2.53 -7.22 3.04
C ILE A 53 -3.53 -8.29 3.44
N VAL A 54 -3.74 -8.45 4.74
CA VAL A 54 -4.79 -9.34 5.27
C VAL A 54 -5.96 -8.43 5.64
N PRO A 55 -7.17 -8.64 5.08
CA PRO A 55 -8.34 -7.92 5.55
C PRO A 55 -8.51 -8.20 7.04
N SER A 56 -8.77 -7.15 7.82
CA SER A 56 -9.08 -7.32 9.24
C SER A 56 -10.20 -8.34 9.38
N PRO A 57 -10.10 -9.33 10.28
CA PRO A 57 -11.16 -10.32 10.48
C PRO A 57 -12.50 -9.71 10.92
N ASN A 58 -12.51 -8.42 11.30
CA ASN A 58 -13.70 -7.62 11.63
C ASN A 58 -14.27 -6.82 10.45
N ALA A 59 -13.82 -7.04 9.21
CA ALA A 59 -14.37 -6.33 8.05
C ALA A 59 -15.74 -6.85 7.60
N GLU A 60 -16.26 -7.93 8.20
CA GLU A 60 -17.60 -8.47 7.93
C GLU A 60 -18.28 -8.93 9.23
N GLN A 61 -19.15 -8.07 9.78
CA GLN A 61 -20.53 -8.41 10.13
C GLN A 61 -21.42 -7.21 9.86
#